data_AF-A0A7C5J341-F1
#
_entry.id   AF-A0A7C5J341-F1
#
_cell.length_a   1.000
_cell.length_b   1.000
_cell.length_c   1.000
_cell.angle_alpha   90.00
_cell.angle_beta   90.00
_cell.angle_gamma   90.00
#
_symmetry.space_group_name_H-M   'P 1'
#
loop_
_entity.id
_entity.type
_entity.pdbx_description
1 polymer ?
#
loop_
_entity_poly.entity_id
_entity_poly.type
_entity_poly.pdbx_seq_one_letter_code
_entity_poly.pdbx_strand_id
1 'polypeptide(L)'
;MPTHSANWPTAIAALGPVSVGTQAWRSGGRHYLTAIVKARFAFRPNSQMVLTSRPPLALRDVHVDDDPTRSVVEASDVVPHRERADVWLRGTARALGGKRVSVSMVRLA
;
A
#
# COMPACT_ATOMS: atom_id res chain seq x y z
N MET A 1 14.80 8.81 14.08
CA MET A 1 15.64 7.62 13.78
C MET A 1 15.32 7.17 12.37
N PRO A 2 16.28 7.06 11.43
CA PRO A 2 15.98 6.48 10.13
C PRO A 2 15.93 4.95 10.26
N THR A 3 14.74 4.40 10.04
CA THR A 3 14.40 2.98 10.06
C THR A 3 14.87 2.31 8.75
N HIS A 4 15.59 1.18 8.88
CA HIS A 4 15.99 0.20 7.85
C HIS A 4 15.82 0.63 6.39
N SER A 5 16.92 1.10 5.77
CA SER A 5 17.02 1.15 4.32
C SER A 5 17.04 -0.28 3.77
N ALA A 6 15.96 -0.71 3.14
CA ALA A 6 16.08 -1.80 2.17
C ALA A 6 17.16 -1.39 1.15
N ASN A 7 18.17 -2.24 0.96
CA ASN A 7 19.18 -2.03 -0.07
C ASN A 7 18.53 -2.29 -1.42
N TRP A 8 17.89 -1.25 -1.95
CA TRP A 8 17.29 -1.27 -3.27
C TRP A 8 18.40 -1.47 -4.33
N PRO A 9 18.16 -2.32 -5.35
CA PRO A 9 19.12 -2.53 -6.43
C PRO A 9 19.58 -1.24 -7.12
N THR A 10 18.75 -0.20 -7.14
CA THR A 10 19.09 1.12 -7.67
C THR A 10 18.49 2.19 -6.77
N ALA A 11 19.31 3.17 -6.40
CA ALA A 11 18.86 4.29 -5.57
C ALA A 11 17.96 5.24 -6.38
N ILE A 12 16.78 5.56 -5.84
CA ILE A 12 15.88 6.59 -6.37
C ILE A 12 15.46 7.53 -5.25
N ALA A 13 15.24 8.80 -5.58
CA ALA A 13 14.83 9.82 -4.62
C ALA A 13 13.33 10.13 -4.78
N ALA A 14 12.63 10.25 -3.66
CA ALA A 14 11.25 10.71 -3.63
C ALA A 14 11.19 12.24 -3.58
N LEU A 15 10.40 12.86 -4.45
CA LEU A 15 10.19 14.31 -4.50
C LEU A 15 9.13 14.83 -3.50
N GLY A 16 8.45 13.93 -2.79
CA GLY A 16 7.40 14.26 -1.84
C GLY A 16 7.28 13.23 -0.71
N PRO A 17 6.21 13.29 0.11
CA PRO A 17 6.00 12.36 1.23
C PRO A 17 5.48 11.00 0.76
N VAL A 18 6.18 10.38 -0.20
CA VAL A 18 5.90 9.05 -0.75
C VAL A 18 7.09 8.13 -0.52
N SER A 19 6.85 6.86 -0.22
CA SER A 19 7.93 5.88 -0.14
C SER A 19 8.27 5.36 -1.51
N VAL A 20 9.55 5.11 -1.73
CA VAL A 20 10.07 4.65 -3.01
C VAL A 20 11.00 3.46 -2.83
N GLY A 21 11.02 2.59 -3.83
CA GLY A 21 11.88 1.43 -3.91
C GLY A 21 12.04 0.97 -5.34
N THR A 22 12.93 0.01 -5.58
CA THR A 22 13.12 -0.55 -6.93
C THR A 22 13.19 -2.06 -6.90
N GLN A 23 12.68 -2.73 -7.93
CA GLN A 23 12.88 -4.16 -8.15
C GLN A 23 13.56 -4.39 -9.49
N ALA A 24 14.76 -4.97 -9.48
CA ALA A 24 15.42 -5.44 -10.69
C ALA A 24 14.94 -6.87 -11.00
N TRP A 25 14.63 -7.16 -12.25
CA TRP A 25 14.17 -8.50 -12.67
C TRP A 25 14.52 -8.76 -14.13
N ARG A 26 14.35 -10.01 -14.58
CA ARG A 26 14.68 -10.45 -15.93
C ARG A 26 13.50 -11.18 -16.55
N SER A 27 13.27 -10.96 -17.84
CA SER A 27 12.28 -11.71 -18.62
C SER A 27 12.64 -11.67 -20.10
N GLY A 28 12.53 -12.80 -20.81
CA GLY A 28 12.86 -12.89 -22.24
C GLY A 28 14.28 -12.45 -22.57
N GLY A 29 15.27 -12.78 -21.73
CA GLY A 29 16.67 -12.38 -21.91
C GLY A 29 16.97 -10.89 -21.64
N ARG A 30 15.96 -10.07 -21.33
CA ARG A 30 16.11 -8.64 -21.06
C ARG A 30 16.12 -8.36 -19.56
N HIS A 31 16.80 -7.28 -19.18
CA HIS A 31 16.80 -6.75 -17.82
C HIS A 31 15.77 -5.62 -17.70
N TYR A 32 15.05 -5.61 -16.60
CA TYR A 32 14.05 -4.61 -16.26
C TYR A 32 14.29 -4.08 -14.85
N LEU A 33 13.89 -2.83 -14.64
CA LEU A 33 13.86 -2.20 -13.34
C LEU A 33 12.48 -1.57 -13.12
N THR A 34 11.81 -1.96 -12.06
CA THR A 34 10.51 -1.41 -11.67
C THR A 34 10.70 -0.42 -10.54
N ALA A 35 10.26 0.82 -10.75
CA ALA A 35 10.17 1.81 -9.68
C ALA A 35 8.84 1.62 -8.94
N ILE A 36 8.91 1.52 -7.62
CA ILE A 36 7.76 1.35 -6.72
C ILE A 36 7.55 2.68 -6.01
N VAL A 37 6.32 3.19 -6.03
CA VAL A 37 5.94 4.43 -5.35
C VAL A 37 4.69 4.17 -4.51
N LYS A 38 4.73 4.53 -3.23
CA LYS A 38 3.59 4.40 -2.32
C LYS A 38 3.28 5.70 -1.62
N ALA A 39 2.01 6.09 -1.68
CA ALA A 39 1.49 7.30 -1.07
C ALA A 39 0.33 6.95 -0.13
N ARG A 40 0.15 7.74 0.92
CA ARG A 40 -1.01 7.64 1.81
C ARG A 40 -1.79 8.95 1.77
N PHE A 41 -3.08 8.84 1.60
CA PHE A 41 -3.99 9.97 1.53
C PHE A 41 -5.00 9.92 2.68
N ALA A 42 -5.29 11.07 3.26
CA ALA A 42 -6.37 11.22 4.21
C ALA A 42 -7.68 11.35 3.43
N PHE A 43 -8.63 10.46 3.74
CA PHE A 43 -9.98 10.52 3.20
C PHE A 43 -10.89 11.27 4.18
N ARG A 44 -11.68 12.23 3.65
CA ARG A 44 -12.57 13.08 4.44
C ARG A 44 -13.86 13.32 3.64
N PRO A 45 -15.05 13.25 4.27
CA PRO A 45 -16.32 13.42 3.56
C PRO A 45 -16.37 14.75 2.80
N ASN A 46 -16.82 14.71 1.55
CA ASN A 46 -17.03 15.88 0.68
C ASN A 46 -15.81 16.80 0.57
N SER A 47 -14.60 16.24 0.57
CA SER A 47 -13.37 17.02 0.44
C SER A 47 -12.30 16.25 -0.32
N GLN A 48 -11.33 16.99 -0.86
CA GLN A 48 -10.23 16.39 -1.60
C GLN A 48 -9.38 15.51 -0.70
N MET A 49 -8.92 14.38 -1.25
CA MET A 49 -7.93 13.54 -0.60
C MET A 49 -6.61 14.28 -0.48
N VAL A 50 -6.15 14.46 0.75
CA VAL A 50 -4.89 15.18 1.02
C VAL A 50 -3.78 14.18 1.24
N LEU A 51 -2.65 14.38 0.58
CA LEU A 51 -1.44 13.59 0.78
C LEU A 51 -0.95 13.75 2.23
N THR A 52 -0.66 12.63 2.89
CA THR A 52 -0.25 12.59 4.30
C THR A 52 1.21 12.16 4.45
N SER A 53 1.60 11.76 5.68
CA SER A 53 2.92 11.21 5.93
C SER A 53 3.20 9.96 5.10
N ARG A 54 4.48 9.81 4.77
CA ARG A 54 5.02 8.71 3.99
C ARG A 54 4.71 7.34 4.66
N PRO A 55 3.93 6.45 4.03
CA PRO A 55 3.74 5.09 4.54
C PRO A 55 4.98 4.23 4.26
N PRO A 56 5.34 3.25 5.09
CA PRO A 56 6.40 2.29 4.75
C PRO A 56 6.01 1.45 3.52
N LEU A 57 7.00 0.95 2.78
CA LEU A 57 6.78 -0.11 1.79
C LEU A 57 6.67 -1.46 2.50
N ALA A 58 5.63 -2.22 2.18
CA ALA A 58 5.45 -3.61 2.56
C ALA A 58 6.30 -4.47 1.62
N LEU A 59 7.36 -5.08 2.16
CA LEU A 59 8.27 -5.94 1.38
C LEU A 59 7.74 -7.38 1.22
N ARG A 60 6.72 -7.73 2.01
CA ARG A 60 6.01 -9.00 2.03
C ARG A 60 4.57 -8.76 2.44
N ASP A 61 3.71 -9.75 2.19
CA ASP A 61 2.34 -9.71 2.65
C ASP A 61 2.29 -9.66 4.19
N VAL A 62 1.58 -8.69 4.72
CA VAL A 62 1.32 -8.51 6.15
C VAL A 62 -0.01 -9.16 6.47
N HIS A 63 -0.02 -10.11 7.40
CA HIS A 63 -1.20 -10.87 7.79
C HIS A 63 -1.75 -10.39 9.14
N VAL A 64 -3.01 -10.69 9.43
CA VAL A 64 -3.59 -10.39 10.75
C VAL A 64 -2.79 -11.14 11.81
N ASP A 65 -2.36 -10.40 12.86
CA ASP A 65 -1.54 -10.91 13.95
C ASP A 65 -0.23 -11.58 13.51
N ASP A 66 0.28 -11.23 12.32
CA ASP A 66 1.48 -11.80 11.69
C ASP A 66 1.39 -13.32 11.46
N ASP A 67 0.17 -13.86 11.38
CA ASP A 67 -0.09 -15.29 11.15
C ASP A 67 -0.35 -15.54 9.65
N PRO A 68 0.52 -16.31 8.95
CA PRO A 68 0.41 -16.55 7.52
C PRO A 68 -0.84 -17.36 7.13
N THR A 69 -1.53 -17.99 8.08
CA THR A 69 -2.78 -18.73 7.83
C THR A 69 -4.01 -17.83 7.86
N ARG A 70 -3.85 -16.57 8.27
CA ARG A 70 -4.95 -15.60 8.39
C ARG A 70 -5.04 -14.69 7.17
N SER A 71 -6.00 -13.77 7.19
CA SER A 71 -6.20 -12.84 6.08
C SER A 71 -5.02 -11.87 5.93
N VAL A 72 -4.69 -11.54 4.68
CA VAL A 72 -3.77 -10.45 4.35
C VAL A 72 -4.42 -9.10 4.66
N VAL A 73 -3.70 -8.28 5.40
CA VAL A 73 -4.07 -6.91 5.77
C VAL A 73 -3.46 -5.89 4.82
N GLU A 74 -2.26 -6.18 4.32
CA GLU A 74 -1.53 -5.34 3.38
C GLU A 74 -0.68 -6.25 2.49
N ALA A 75 -0.90 -6.20 1.18
CA ALA A 75 -0.11 -6.97 0.22
C ALA A 75 1.27 -6.35 0.02
N SER A 76 2.24 -7.16 -0.43
CA SER A 76 3.56 -6.70 -0.84
C SER A 76 3.47 -5.63 -1.93
N ASP A 77 4.21 -4.53 -1.75
CA ASP A 77 4.38 -3.49 -2.76
C ASP A 77 5.44 -3.88 -3.81
N VAL A 78 6.21 -4.94 -3.55
CA VAL A 78 7.34 -5.35 -4.39
C VAL A 78 6.87 -6.37 -5.42
N VAL A 79 6.65 -5.91 -6.65
CA VAL A 79 6.16 -6.72 -7.76
C VAL A 79 6.94 -6.39 -9.05
N PRO A 80 7.30 -7.40 -9.88
CA PRO A 80 8.03 -7.16 -11.12
C PRO A 80 7.27 -6.26 -12.10
N HIS A 81 5.97 -6.45 -12.24
CA HIS A 81 5.16 -5.67 -13.15
C HIS A 81 3.74 -5.52 -12.62
N ARG A 82 3.18 -4.31 -12.80
CA ARG A 82 1.77 -3.99 -12.58
C ARG A 82 1.30 -3.12 -13.73
N GLU A 83 0.18 -3.50 -14.34
CA GLU A 83 -0.41 -2.73 -15.44
C GLU A 83 -0.97 -1.39 -14.94
N ARG A 84 -1.51 -1.37 -13.71
CA ARG A 84 -2.19 -0.22 -13.10
C ARG A 84 -1.75 -0.02 -11.66
N ALA A 85 -1.90 1.21 -11.18
CA ALA A 85 -1.73 1.53 -9.78
C ALA A 85 -2.86 0.90 -8.96
N ASP A 86 -2.49 0.16 -7.92
CA ASP A 86 -3.44 -0.39 -6.96
C ASP A 86 -3.82 0.71 -5.96
N VAL A 87 -5.12 0.87 -5.71
CA VAL A 87 -5.67 1.77 -4.69
C VAL A 87 -6.50 0.94 -3.73
N TRP A 88 -6.07 0.89 -2.48
CA TRP A 88 -6.83 0.23 -1.42
C TRP A 88 -7.29 1.24 -0.38
N LEU A 89 -8.53 1.09 0.07
CA LEU A 89 -9.09 1.84 1.17
C LEU A 89 -9.15 0.95 2.39
N ARG A 90 -8.66 1.46 3.52
CA ARG A 90 -8.81 0.80 4.82
C ARG A 90 -9.51 1.73 5.78
N GLY A 91 -10.45 1.15 6.52
CA GLY A 91 -11.21 1.85 7.55
C GLY A 91 -11.96 0.85 8.40
N THR A 92 -12.69 1.36 9.38
CA THR A 92 -13.57 0.56 10.24
C THR A 92 -15.01 0.99 9.98
N ALA A 93 -15.89 0.05 9.70
CA ALA A 93 -17.33 0.30 9.73
C ALA A 93 -17.86 -0.03 11.13
N ARG A 94 -18.63 0.87 11.74
CA ARG A 94 -19.33 0.63 13.00
C ARG A 94 -20.84 0.62 12.73
N ALA A 95 -21.51 -0.44 13.19
CA ALA A 95 -22.97 -0.50 13.14
C ALA A 95 -23.57 0.54 14.09
N LEU A 96 -24.52 1.34 13.58
CA LEU A 96 -25.29 2.28 14.40
C LEU A 96 -26.27 1.50 15.29
N GLY A 97 -26.31 1.83 16.58
CA GLY A 97 -27.29 1.28 17.53
C GLY A 97 -26.92 -0.04 18.23
N GLY A 98 -25.65 -0.47 18.19
CA GLY A 98 -25.15 -1.62 18.97
C GLY A 98 -25.69 -3.01 18.56
N LYS A 99 -26.58 -3.07 17.57
CA LYS A 99 -27.11 -4.31 17.00
C LYS A 99 -26.18 -4.82 15.90
N ARG A 100 -26.05 -6.13 15.81
CA ARG A 100 -25.26 -6.78 14.74
C ARG A 100 -25.93 -6.51 13.39
N VAL A 101 -25.20 -5.92 12.47
CA VAL A 101 -25.63 -5.68 11.08
C VAL A 101 -24.88 -6.67 10.19
N SER A 102 -25.61 -7.45 9.39
CA SER A 102 -25.02 -8.45 8.49
C SER A 102 -24.45 -7.85 7.21
N VAL A 103 -25.04 -6.75 6.72
CA VAL A 103 -24.61 -6.03 5.52
C VAL A 103 -24.86 -4.53 5.72
N SER A 104 -23.88 -3.70 5.35
CA SER A 104 -24.06 -2.26 5.23
C SER A 104 -23.40 -1.81 3.92
N MET A 105 -24.16 -1.14 3.06
CA MET A 105 -23.61 -0.53 1.86
C MET A 105 -23.07 0.86 2.18
N VAL A 106 -21.80 1.07 1.87
CA VAL A 106 -21.18 2.39 1.91
C VAL A 106 -20.81 2.77 0.49
N ARG A 107 -21.30 3.93 0.04
CA ARG A 107 -20.84 4.52 -1.21
C ARG A 107 -19.73 5.50 -0.91
N LEU A 108 -18.60 5.31 -1.57
CA LEU A 108 -17.54 6.31 -1.65
C LEU A 108 -17.95 7.28 -2.76
N ALA A 109 -18.18 8.54 -2.39
CA ALA A 109 -18.50 9.63 -3.30
C ALA A 109 -17.32 10.60 -3.35
#